data_AF-A0A975N3V9-F1
#
_entry.id   AF-A0A975N3V9-F1
#
_cell.length_a   1.000
_cell.length_b   1.000
_cell.length_c   1.000
_cell.angle_alpha   90.00
_cell.angle_beta   90.00
_cell.angle_gamma   90.00
#
_symmetry.space_group_name_H-M   'P 1'
#
loop_
_entity.id
_entity.type
_entity.pdbx_description
1 polymer ?
#
loop_
_entity_poly.entity_id
_entity_poly.type
_entity_poly.pdbx_seq_one_letter_code
_entity_poly.pdbx_strand_id
1 'polypeptide(L)'
;MTTRIARDITDRPTEPRIPAVALEDMTEAQRALAGVGASNVIRTLVHRDDLVTAMGPLGQALLFSQRTSARARELAILRVALRAGAAYEWANHTLGALGAGATEAEIRAVNDPEAAWPDADAALLSAVDELCADDCVSERTWSALRAHYAEEEIIEFLMLVGYYRMMAGVLNSIGIEPEPGRPGFGEAPSTPAPRPARTATGAGGSPDGTWDIVFHHPAGDQDVTLVMAVHDGRITGSVANRANGISTTITDGTADGPRFSCTTALTEPVTLDVAYDGTVDGDSVYGDITVNGMGKYTFDGTRAR
;
A
#
# COMPACT_ATOMS: atom_id res chain seq x y z
N MET A 1 20.75 34.73 -11.52
CA MET A 1 19.64 34.89 -10.57
C MET A 1 18.38 34.44 -11.27
N THR A 2 18.02 33.16 -11.11
CA THR A 2 16.81 32.61 -11.71
C THR A 2 15.70 32.74 -10.67
N THR A 3 14.70 33.55 -10.96
CA THR A 3 13.50 33.68 -10.13
C THR A 3 12.81 32.32 -10.11
N ARG A 4 12.98 31.55 -9.02
CA ARG A 4 12.16 30.35 -8.79
C ARG A 4 10.72 30.80 -8.69
N ILE A 5 9.85 30.25 -9.53
CA ILE A 5 8.40 30.38 -9.35
C ILE A 5 8.09 29.65 -8.05
N ALA A 6 7.80 30.41 -6.98
CA ALA A 6 7.23 29.84 -5.78
C ALA A 6 5.94 29.10 -6.16
N ARG A 7 5.79 27.84 -5.72
CA ARG A 7 4.59 27.05 -5.97
C ARG A 7 3.46 27.59 -5.09
N ASP A 8 2.83 28.65 -5.57
CA ASP A 8 1.86 29.48 -4.82
C ASP A 8 0.42 29.27 -5.32
N ILE A 9 0.10 28.06 -5.79
CA ILE A 9 -1.27 27.69 -6.20
C ILE A 9 -2.11 27.55 -4.93
N THR A 10 -2.97 28.53 -4.69
CA THR A 10 -3.86 28.62 -3.52
C THR A 10 -5.26 28.08 -3.79
N ASP A 11 -5.61 27.82 -5.05
CA ASP A 11 -6.91 27.36 -5.54
C ASP A 11 -6.88 25.90 -6.04
N ARG A 12 -6.30 25.01 -5.21
CA ARG A 12 -6.29 23.56 -5.50
C ARG A 12 -7.72 22.98 -5.51
N PRO A 13 -7.97 21.92 -6.29
CA PRO A 13 -9.30 21.28 -6.31
C PRO A 13 -9.67 20.74 -4.93
N THR A 14 -10.91 21.00 -4.52
CA THR A 14 -11.50 20.48 -3.26
C THR A 14 -12.38 19.25 -3.51
N GLU A 15 -12.63 18.90 -4.77
CA GLU A 15 -13.40 17.74 -5.22
C GLU A 15 -12.72 17.15 -6.47
N PRO A 16 -12.91 15.85 -6.79
CA PRO A 16 -12.35 15.24 -7.98
C PRO A 16 -12.84 15.90 -9.27
N ARG A 17 -11.91 16.37 -10.10
CA ARG A 17 -12.19 16.89 -11.46
C ARG A 17 -12.48 15.77 -12.45
N ILE A 18 -11.90 14.59 -12.21
CA ILE A 18 -12.22 13.34 -12.92
C ILE A 18 -12.63 12.33 -11.85
N PRO A 19 -13.89 11.86 -11.86
CA PRO A 19 -14.34 10.90 -10.85
C PRO A 19 -13.75 9.51 -11.11
N ALA A 20 -13.54 8.76 -10.04
CA ALA A 20 -13.21 7.34 -10.11
C ALA A 20 -14.37 6.57 -10.80
N VAL A 21 -14.05 5.64 -11.70
CA VAL A 21 -15.05 4.75 -12.30
C VAL A 21 -15.72 3.94 -11.18
N ALA A 22 -17.05 3.88 -11.15
CA ALA A 22 -17.80 3.08 -10.19
C ALA A 22 -17.46 1.59 -10.38
N LEU A 23 -17.37 0.81 -9.30
CA LEU A 23 -16.88 -0.57 -9.37
C LEU A 23 -17.78 -1.45 -10.26
N GLU A 24 -19.08 -1.21 -10.20
CA GLU A 24 -20.11 -1.81 -11.04
C GLU A 24 -19.97 -1.48 -12.53
N ASP A 25 -19.40 -0.31 -12.85
CA ASP A 25 -19.26 0.20 -14.22
C ASP A 25 -17.91 -0.18 -14.85
N MET A 26 -16.98 -0.75 -14.07
CA MET A 26 -15.67 -1.15 -14.57
C MET A 26 -15.78 -2.31 -15.56
N THR A 27 -15.04 -2.26 -16.67
CA THR A 27 -14.86 -3.43 -17.54
C THR A 27 -13.97 -4.47 -16.88
N GLU A 28 -13.98 -5.70 -17.40
CA GLU A 28 -13.13 -6.77 -16.88
C GLU A 28 -11.63 -6.40 -16.90
N ALA A 29 -11.17 -5.79 -17.99
CA ALA A 29 -9.79 -5.32 -18.12
C ALA A 29 -9.47 -4.22 -17.07
N GLN A 30 -10.41 -3.32 -16.81
CA GLN A 30 -10.22 -2.29 -15.78
C GLN A 30 -10.21 -2.89 -14.37
N ARG A 31 -11.05 -3.90 -14.08
CA ARG A 31 -11.04 -4.60 -12.79
C ARG A 31 -9.72 -5.32 -12.56
N ALA A 32 -9.18 -5.96 -13.59
CA ALA A 32 -7.87 -6.60 -13.53
C ALA A 32 -6.76 -5.59 -13.19
N LEU A 33 -6.80 -4.39 -13.78
CA LEU A 33 -5.85 -3.32 -13.44
C LEU A 33 -6.06 -2.76 -12.03
N ALA A 34 -7.31 -2.63 -11.56
CA ALA A 34 -7.63 -2.14 -10.23
C ALA A 34 -7.17 -3.06 -9.10
N GLY A 35 -7.19 -4.38 -9.33
CA GLY A 35 -6.82 -5.38 -8.32
C GLY A 35 -7.65 -5.27 -7.04
N VAL A 36 -7.34 -6.10 -6.03
CA VAL A 36 -8.13 -6.27 -4.79
C VAL A 36 -8.34 -4.98 -4.00
N GLY A 37 -7.53 -3.94 -4.22
CA GLY A 37 -7.68 -2.65 -3.57
C GLY A 37 -8.61 -1.67 -4.30
N ALA A 38 -8.78 -1.81 -5.63
CA ALA A 38 -9.49 -0.87 -6.49
C ALA A 38 -9.39 0.59 -6.02
N SER A 39 -8.17 1.07 -5.83
CA SER A 39 -7.92 2.37 -5.20
C SER A 39 -8.45 3.51 -6.07
N ASN A 40 -8.73 4.67 -5.44
CA ASN A 40 -9.28 5.82 -6.15
C ASN A 40 -8.35 6.29 -7.28
N VAL A 41 -7.02 6.14 -7.12
CA VAL A 41 -6.07 6.43 -8.19
C VAL A 41 -6.27 5.51 -9.38
N ILE A 42 -6.29 4.19 -9.19
CA ILE A 42 -6.38 3.26 -10.34
C ILE A 42 -7.75 3.39 -11.00
N ARG A 43 -8.83 3.42 -10.21
CA ARG A 43 -10.20 3.61 -10.73
C ARG A 43 -10.38 4.91 -11.52
N THR A 44 -9.58 5.93 -11.24
CA THR A 44 -9.58 7.15 -12.05
C THR A 44 -8.66 7.03 -13.27
N LEU A 45 -7.47 6.46 -13.12
CA LEU A 45 -6.53 6.38 -14.24
C LEU A 45 -6.98 5.38 -15.33
N VAL A 46 -7.82 4.39 -15.00
CA VAL A 46 -8.38 3.44 -15.99
C VAL A 46 -9.38 4.07 -16.98
N HIS A 47 -9.71 5.35 -16.84
CA HIS A 47 -10.27 6.13 -17.97
C HIS A 47 -9.32 6.12 -19.19
N ARG A 48 -8.03 5.80 -18.98
CA ARG A 48 -6.99 5.51 -19.97
C ARG A 48 -6.24 4.23 -19.60
N ASP A 49 -6.95 3.11 -19.64
CA ASP A 49 -6.44 1.77 -19.34
C ASP A 49 -5.17 1.40 -20.14
N ASP A 50 -5.07 1.82 -21.40
CA ASP A 50 -3.90 1.66 -22.25
C ASP A 50 -2.64 2.31 -21.64
N LEU A 51 -2.78 3.51 -21.08
CA LEU A 51 -1.68 4.23 -20.45
C LEU A 51 -1.31 3.62 -19.09
N VAL A 52 -2.30 3.21 -18.29
CA VAL A 52 -2.06 2.50 -17.02
C VAL A 52 -1.30 1.20 -17.26
N THR A 53 -1.69 0.44 -18.28
CA THR A 53 -1.01 -0.79 -18.68
C THR A 53 0.44 -0.53 -19.07
N ALA A 54 0.69 0.51 -19.88
CA ALA A 54 2.05 0.87 -20.30
C ALA A 54 2.93 1.36 -19.14
N MET A 55 2.35 2.06 -18.17
CA MET A 55 3.04 2.57 -16.98
C MET A 55 3.35 1.46 -15.96
N GLY A 56 2.53 0.42 -15.91
CA GLY A 56 2.59 -0.68 -14.94
C GLY A 56 4.01 -1.23 -14.69
N PRO A 57 4.74 -1.71 -15.72
CA PRO A 57 6.05 -2.32 -15.53
C PRO A 57 7.08 -1.42 -14.83
N LEU A 58 7.08 -0.11 -15.11
CA LEU A 58 7.98 0.83 -14.45
C LEU A 58 7.59 1.02 -12.98
N GLY A 59 6.30 1.25 -12.71
CA GLY A 59 5.81 1.40 -11.33
C GLY A 59 6.09 0.14 -10.50
N GLN A 60 5.93 -1.04 -11.09
CA GLN A 60 6.24 -2.33 -10.45
C GLN A 60 7.72 -2.48 -10.13
N ALA A 61 8.60 -2.16 -11.08
CA ALA A 61 10.05 -2.20 -10.87
C ALA A 61 10.46 -1.29 -9.71
N LEU A 62 9.92 -0.06 -9.67
CA LEU A 62 10.19 0.95 -8.64
C LEU A 62 9.48 0.70 -7.30
N LEU A 63 8.61 -0.29 -7.19
CA LEU A 63 7.90 -0.64 -5.95
C LEU A 63 8.36 -1.97 -5.36
N PHE A 64 8.63 -2.98 -6.18
CA PHE A 64 8.80 -4.36 -5.70
C PHE A 64 10.11 -5.04 -6.13
N SER A 65 10.79 -4.55 -7.17
CA SER A 65 11.99 -5.19 -7.73
C SER A 65 13.24 -4.36 -7.47
N GLN A 66 13.57 -4.12 -6.20
CA GLN A 66 14.50 -3.06 -5.81
C GLN A 66 15.74 -3.52 -5.05
N ARG A 67 16.77 -2.68 -5.15
CA ARG A 67 18.02 -2.78 -4.39
C ARG A 67 17.97 -1.93 -3.13
N THR A 68 17.24 -0.82 -3.16
CA THR A 68 17.02 0.05 -2.00
C THR A 68 16.04 -0.60 -1.01
N SER A 69 16.29 -0.45 0.29
CA SER A 69 15.37 -0.98 1.31
C SER A 69 13.96 -0.38 1.19
N ALA A 70 12.93 -1.20 1.43
CA ALA A 70 11.54 -0.77 1.38
C ALA A 70 11.26 0.43 2.31
N ARG A 71 11.87 0.46 3.51
CA ARG A 71 11.77 1.58 4.46
C ARG A 71 12.28 2.88 3.85
N ALA A 72 13.50 2.88 3.32
CA ALA A 72 14.12 4.08 2.74
C ALA A 72 13.33 4.60 1.53
N ARG A 73 12.81 3.70 0.69
CA ARG A 73 11.92 4.05 -0.41
C ARG A 73 10.68 4.78 0.06
N GLU A 74 9.96 4.23 1.04
CA GLU A 74 8.72 4.84 1.51
C GLU A 74 8.99 6.21 2.16
N LEU A 75 10.09 6.37 2.89
CA LEU A 75 10.51 7.69 3.39
C LEU A 75 10.79 8.69 2.25
N ALA A 76 11.42 8.26 1.16
CA ALA A 76 11.63 9.09 -0.03
C ALA A 76 10.29 9.56 -0.64
N ILE A 77 9.35 8.63 -0.82
CA ILE A 77 8.03 8.90 -1.41
C ILE A 77 7.24 9.86 -0.51
N LEU A 78 7.25 9.64 0.80
CA LEU A 78 6.62 10.56 1.76
C LEU A 78 7.20 11.96 1.68
N ARG A 79 8.54 12.09 1.54
CA ARG A 79 9.18 13.41 1.36
C ARG A 79 8.80 14.05 0.02
N VAL A 80 8.68 13.28 -1.06
CA VAL A 80 8.14 13.77 -2.35
C VAL A 80 6.72 14.29 -2.18
N ALA A 81 5.85 13.52 -1.52
CA ALA A 81 4.47 13.89 -1.29
C ALA A 81 4.35 15.22 -0.53
N LEU A 82 5.18 15.43 0.51
CA LEU A 82 5.25 16.71 1.23
C LEU A 82 5.69 17.86 0.31
N ARG A 83 6.73 17.65 -0.51
CA ARG A 83 7.27 18.67 -1.42
C ARG A 83 6.33 19.03 -2.57
N ALA A 84 5.45 18.11 -2.95
CA ALA A 84 4.45 18.32 -3.99
C ALA A 84 3.09 18.79 -3.44
N GLY A 85 2.85 18.64 -2.13
CA GLY A 85 1.53 18.81 -1.54
C GLY A 85 0.55 17.73 -1.99
N ALA A 86 1.02 16.49 -2.13
CA ALA A 86 0.24 15.36 -2.63
C ALA A 86 -0.39 14.56 -1.48
N ALA A 87 -1.60 14.98 -1.08
CA ALA A 87 -2.34 14.35 0.02
C ALA A 87 -2.62 12.85 -0.22
N TYR A 88 -2.96 12.47 -1.46
CA TYR A 88 -3.20 11.08 -1.82
C TYR A 88 -1.96 10.20 -1.64
N GLU A 89 -0.81 10.65 -2.15
CA GLU A 89 0.44 9.91 -2.02
C GLU A 89 0.86 9.79 -0.56
N TRP A 90 0.77 10.89 0.19
CA TRP A 90 1.04 10.88 1.63
C TRP A 90 0.17 9.83 2.33
N ALA A 91 -1.15 9.88 2.14
CA ALA A 91 -2.11 8.96 2.72
C ALA A 91 -1.79 7.49 2.41
N ASN A 92 -1.51 7.17 1.14
CA ASN A 92 -1.29 5.79 0.73
C ASN A 92 0.09 5.27 1.17
N HIS A 93 1.13 6.09 1.04
CA HIS A 93 2.51 5.70 1.36
C HIS A 93 2.86 5.77 2.83
N THR A 94 2.08 6.49 3.65
CA THR A 94 2.25 6.48 5.11
C THR A 94 2.06 5.08 5.68
N LEU A 95 1.10 4.34 5.15
CA LEU A 95 0.82 2.98 5.58
C LEU A 95 1.81 1.98 4.98
N GLY A 96 2.21 2.20 3.73
CA GLY A 96 3.31 1.46 3.10
C GLY A 96 4.61 1.60 3.90
N ALA A 97 4.91 2.80 4.40
CA ALA A 97 6.07 3.06 5.26
C ALA A 97 6.03 2.24 6.55
N LEU A 98 4.88 2.21 7.24
CA LEU A 98 4.71 1.37 8.44
C LEU A 98 4.91 -0.12 8.13
N GLY A 99 4.27 -0.62 7.06
CA GLY A 99 4.42 -2.01 6.62
C GLY A 99 5.85 -2.38 6.22
N ALA A 100 6.61 -1.40 5.71
CA ALA A 100 8.02 -1.53 5.38
C ALA A 100 8.97 -1.39 6.58
N GLY A 101 8.44 -1.17 7.79
CA GLY A 101 9.20 -1.09 9.03
C GLY A 101 9.64 0.33 9.44
N ALA A 102 9.13 1.37 8.79
CA ALA A 102 9.28 2.73 9.30
C ALA A 102 8.45 2.91 10.58
N THR A 103 8.96 3.70 11.51
CA THR A 103 8.25 4.04 12.74
C THR A 103 7.36 5.28 12.55
N GLU A 104 6.33 5.43 13.38
CA GLU A 104 5.53 6.67 13.42
C GLU A 104 6.39 7.90 13.74
N ALA A 105 7.47 7.71 14.52
CA ALA A 105 8.42 8.76 14.84
C ALA A 105 9.19 9.21 13.58
N GLU A 106 9.67 8.26 12.77
CA GLU A 106 10.30 8.56 11.47
C GLU A 106 9.30 9.26 10.53
N ILE A 107 8.07 8.74 10.38
CA ILE A 107 7.06 9.35 9.50
C ILE A 107 6.76 10.80 9.92
N ARG A 108 6.64 11.06 11.22
CA ARG A 108 6.48 12.44 11.74
C ARG A 108 7.72 13.30 11.45
N ALA A 109 8.90 12.74 11.65
CA ALA A 109 10.18 13.42 11.40
C ALA A 109 10.40 13.74 9.92
N VAL A 110 9.76 13.04 8.97
CA VAL A 110 9.87 13.34 7.52
C VAL A 110 9.34 14.73 7.19
N ASN A 111 8.52 15.36 8.04
CA ASN A 111 8.08 16.75 7.87
C ASN A 111 8.81 17.76 8.79
N ASP A 112 9.59 17.28 9.74
CA ASP A 112 10.29 18.13 10.72
C ASP A 112 11.62 18.64 10.11
N PRO A 113 11.81 19.96 9.93
CA PRO A 113 13.06 20.51 9.41
C PRO A 113 14.24 20.34 10.38
N GLU A 114 13.97 20.13 11.67
CA GLU A 114 15.00 20.00 12.72
C GLU A 114 15.29 18.53 13.07
N ALA A 115 14.60 17.58 12.43
CA ALA A 115 14.81 16.17 12.67
C ALA A 115 16.24 15.74 12.27
N ALA A 116 16.91 15.06 13.20
CA ALA A 116 18.18 14.40 12.92
C ALA A 116 17.93 13.02 12.30
N TRP A 117 18.61 12.74 11.20
CA TRP A 117 18.54 11.48 10.48
C TRP A 117 19.91 10.80 10.47
N PRO A 118 19.97 9.45 10.45
CA PRO A 118 21.19 8.74 10.09
C PRO A 118 21.74 9.23 8.74
N ASP A 119 23.06 9.25 8.57
CA ASP A 119 23.72 9.87 7.40
C ASP A 119 23.16 9.39 6.05
N ALA A 120 22.87 8.09 5.92
CA ALA A 120 22.28 7.51 4.72
C ALA A 120 20.88 8.08 4.42
N ASP A 121 20.00 8.13 5.42
CA ASP A 121 18.64 8.65 5.29
C ASP A 121 18.66 10.17 5.06
N ALA A 122 19.58 10.89 5.72
CA ALA A 122 19.77 12.32 5.54
C ALA A 122 20.20 12.67 4.10
N ALA A 123 21.11 11.88 3.51
CA ALA A 123 21.53 12.04 2.12
C ALA A 123 20.37 11.82 1.15
N LEU A 124 19.56 10.77 1.38
CA LEU A 124 18.38 10.44 0.59
C LEU A 124 17.32 11.57 0.66
N LEU A 125 16.95 12.02 1.86
CA LEU A 125 15.97 13.08 2.05
C LEU A 125 16.44 14.42 1.47
N SER A 126 17.73 14.73 1.60
CA SER A 126 18.33 15.91 0.97
C SER A 126 18.26 15.84 -0.56
N ALA A 127 18.50 14.66 -1.14
CA ALA A 127 18.41 14.47 -2.58
C ALA A 127 16.97 14.62 -3.09
N VAL A 128 15.97 14.11 -2.35
CA VAL A 128 14.55 14.37 -2.67
C VAL A 128 14.26 15.87 -2.70
N ASP A 129 14.72 16.59 -1.68
CA ASP A 129 14.50 18.04 -1.56
C ASP A 129 15.13 18.82 -2.71
N GLU A 130 16.38 18.51 -3.05
CA GLU A 130 17.12 19.17 -4.14
C GLU A 130 16.49 18.85 -5.50
N LEU A 131 16.15 17.59 -5.77
CA LEU A 131 15.40 17.23 -6.97
C LEU A 131 14.09 18.00 -7.04
N CYS A 132 13.26 17.95 -5.98
CA CYS A 132 11.97 18.65 -5.95
C CYS A 132 12.05 20.15 -6.25
N ALA A 133 13.17 20.77 -5.89
CA ALA A 133 13.39 22.21 -6.00
C ALA A 133 14.12 22.64 -7.28
N ASP A 134 14.99 21.81 -7.84
CA ASP A 134 15.92 22.18 -8.93
C ASP A 134 16.05 21.16 -10.05
N ASP A 135 15.43 19.98 -9.90
CA ASP A 135 15.57 18.83 -10.80
C ASP A 135 17.02 18.34 -10.94
N CYS A 136 17.87 18.68 -9.98
CA CYS A 136 19.28 18.30 -9.92
C CYS A 136 19.72 18.08 -8.47
N VAL A 137 20.60 17.10 -8.25
CA VAL A 137 21.26 16.86 -6.96
C VAL A 137 22.63 17.56 -6.98
N SER A 138 22.94 18.30 -5.91
CA SER A 138 24.21 18.98 -5.75
C SER A 138 25.38 18.00 -5.55
N GLU A 139 26.61 18.42 -5.89
CA GLU A 139 27.82 17.61 -5.68
C GLU A 139 28.00 17.14 -4.23
N ARG A 140 27.60 17.99 -3.27
CA ARG A 140 27.63 17.65 -1.84
C ARG A 140 26.70 16.48 -1.54
N THR A 141 25.45 16.56 -1.99
CA THR A 141 24.44 15.52 -1.74
C THR A 141 24.75 14.26 -2.55
N TRP A 142 25.25 14.40 -3.78
CA TRP A 142 25.74 13.29 -4.59
C TRP A 142 26.88 12.53 -3.89
N SER A 143 27.86 13.25 -3.35
CA SER A 143 28.97 12.65 -2.59
C SER A 143 28.47 11.91 -1.33
N ALA A 144 27.48 12.47 -0.64
CA ALA A 144 26.87 11.83 0.52
C ALA A 144 26.10 10.55 0.13
N LEU A 145 25.33 10.56 -0.96
CA LEU A 145 24.68 9.35 -1.48
C LEU A 145 25.71 8.26 -1.81
N ARG A 146 26.80 8.61 -2.50
CA ARG A 146 27.88 7.68 -2.87
C ARG A 146 28.64 7.09 -1.69
N ALA A 147 28.55 7.69 -0.50
CA ALA A 147 29.13 7.13 0.71
C ALA A 147 28.31 5.96 1.29
N HIS A 148 27.03 5.83 0.92
CA HIS A 148 26.10 4.87 1.51
C HIS A 148 25.40 3.94 0.49
N TYR A 149 25.33 4.34 -0.77
CA TYR A 149 24.58 3.65 -1.82
C TYR A 149 25.46 3.37 -3.04
N ALA A 150 25.23 2.21 -3.66
CA ALA A 150 25.82 1.83 -4.94
C ALA A 150 25.22 2.67 -6.09
N GLU A 151 25.90 2.69 -7.24
CA GLU A 151 25.48 3.52 -8.38
C GLU A 151 24.10 3.09 -8.90
N GLU A 152 23.83 1.80 -8.94
CA GLU A 152 22.54 1.26 -9.35
C GLU A 152 21.39 1.61 -8.40
N GLU A 153 21.66 1.70 -7.09
CA GLU A 153 20.67 2.14 -6.09
C GLU A 153 20.36 3.62 -6.24
N ILE A 154 21.38 4.44 -6.52
CA ILE A 154 21.20 5.87 -6.77
C ILE A 154 20.38 6.09 -8.03
N ILE A 155 20.65 5.37 -9.12
CA ILE A 155 19.87 5.47 -10.36
C ILE A 155 18.39 5.09 -10.11
N GLU A 156 18.15 3.98 -9.42
CA GLU A 156 16.81 3.53 -9.03
C GLU A 156 16.08 4.59 -8.18
N PHE A 157 16.76 5.15 -7.17
CA PHE A 157 16.22 6.21 -6.32
C PHE A 157 15.89 7.49 -7.11
N LEU A 158 16.75 7.93 -8.03
CA LEU A 158 16.47 9.11 -8.85
C LEU A 158 15.22 8.89 -9.74
N MET A 159 15.08 7.69 -10.32
CA MET A 159 13.89 7.33 -11.09
C MET A 159 12.64 7.27 -10.22
N LEU A 160 12.73 6.73 -9.01
CA LEU A 160 11.65 6.70 -8.03
C LEU A 160 11.15 8.12 -7.72
N VAL A 161 12.06 9.04 -7.38
CA VAL A 161 11.70 10.44 -7.07
C VAL A 161 11.03 11.10 -8.27
N GLY A 162 11.57 10.91 -9.49
CA GLY A 162 10.96 11.43 -10.72
C GLY A 162 9.56 10.87 -10.97
N TYR A 163 9.38 9.56 -10.80
CA TYR A 163 8.10 8.88 -10.98
C TYR A 163 7.03 9.40 -10.02
N TYR A 164 7.34 9.49 -8.73
CA TYR A 164 6.39 9.99 -7.73
C TYR A 164 6.11 11.48 -7.87
N ARG A 165 7.07 12.28 -8.37
CA ARG A 165 6.78 13.67 -8.70
C ARG A 165 5.84 13.82 -9.89
N MET A 166 5.99 12.98 -10.91
CA MET A 166 5.05 12.91 -12.03
C MET A 166 3.66 12.54 -11.51
N MET A 167 3.56 11.48 -10.69
CA MET A 167 2.31 11.03 -10.10
C MET A 167 1.66 12.11 -9.23
N ALA A 168 2.40 12.72 -8.30
CA ALA A 168 1.92 13.83 -7.49
C ALA A 168 1.29 14.96 -8.32
N GLY A 169 1.92 15.33 -9.44
CA GLY A 169 1.40 16.32 -10.37
C GLY A 169 0.06 15.91 -10.98
N VAL A 170 -0.05 14.67 -11.43
CA VAL A 170 -1.29 14.08 -11.98
C VAL A 170 -2.39 14.04 -10.91
N LEU A 171 -2.09 13.47 -9.74
CA LEU A 171 -3.06 13.26 -8.65
C LEU A 171 -3.62 14.58 -8.13
N ASN A 172 -2.76 15.56 -7.88
CA ASN A 172 -3.16 16.89 -7.44
C ASN A 172 -3.98 17.63 -8.50
N SER A 173 -3.63 17.47 -9.78
CA SER A 173 -4.34 18.13 -10.87
C SER A 173 -5.71 17.53 -11.12
N ILE A 174 -5.85 16.21 -10.96
CA ILE A 174 -7.13 15.52 -11.07
C ILE A 174 -8.00 15.73 -9.82
N GLY A 175 -7.39 15.95 -8.66
CA GLY A 175 -8.10 16.05 -7.38
C GLY A 175 -8.47 14.66 -6.83
N ILE A 176 -7.57 13.68 -6.95
CA ILE A 176 -7.80 12.35 -6.39
C ILE A 176 -7.89 12.44 -4.86
N GLU A 177 -8.99 11.95 -4.32
CA GLU A 177 -9.21 11.91 -2.87
C GLU A 177 -8.59 10.66 -2.25
N PRO A 178 -7.88 10.80 -1.10
CA PRO A 178 -7.51 9.66 -0.27
C PRO A 178 -8.72 8.78 0.04
N GLU A 179 -8.51 7.47 0.18
CA GLU A 179 -9.60 6.62 0.65
C GLU A 179 -10.05 7.03 2.06
N PRO A 180 -11.32 6.75 2.45
CA PRO A 180 -11.79 7.00 3.81
C PRO A 180 -10.91 6.31 4.87
N GLY A 181 -10.67 6.98 6.00
CA GLY A 181 -9.88 6.43 7.11
C GLY A 181 -8.36 6.51 6.93
N ARG A 182 -7.88 7.13 5.84
CA ARG A 182 -6.45 7.37 5.64
C ARG A 182 -5.91 8.54 6.49
N PRO A 183 -4.59 8.55 6.80
CA PRO A 183 -3.96 9.67 7.49
C PRO A 183 -4.14 11.00 6.75
N GLY A 184 -4.38 12.08 7.52
CA GLY A 184 -4.38 13.44 6.99
C GLY A 184 -3.01 13.82 6.43
N PHE A 185 -2.98 14.78 5.49
CA PHE A 185 -1.73 15.21 4.87
C PHE A 185 -0.75 15.79 5.91
N GLY A 186 0.46 15.26 5.95
CA GLY A 186 1.50 15.63 6.92
C GLY A 186 1.28 15.07 8.33
N GLU A 187 0.21 14.31 8.55
CA GLU A 187 -0.08 13.65 9.81
C GLU A 187 0.48 12.22 9.81
N ALA A 188 1.09 11.83 10.93
CA ALA A 188 1.41 10.44 11.17
C ALA A 188 0.10 9.64 11.38
N PRO A 189 0.06 8.36 10.99
CA PRO A 189 -1.09 7.52 11.27
C PRO A 189 -1.22 7.40 12.79
N SER A 190 -2.40 7.66 13.33
CA SER A 190 -2.71 7.28 14.70
C SER A 190 -2.85 5.76 14.72
N THR A 191 -1.95 5.03 15.40
CA THR A 191 -2.16 3.60 15.64
C THR A 191 -3.55 3.42 16.27
N PRO A 192 -4.46 2.65 15.65
CA PRO A 192 -5.57 2.12 16.42
C PRO A 192 -4.96 1.36 17.59
N ALA A 193 -5.50 1.56 18.81
CA ALA A 193 -5.05 0.81 19.96
C ALA A 193 -5.04 -0.69 19.61
N PRO A 194 -4.02 -1.47 20.02
CA PRO A 194 -3.99 -2.91 19.78
C PRO A 194 -5.32 -3.48 20.22
N ARG A 195 -6.09 -4.03 19.27
CA ARG A 195 -7.36 -4.64 19.60
C ARG A 195 -7.06 -5.78 20.56
N PRO A 196 -7.72 -5.84 21.74
CA PRO A 196 -7.41 -6.87 22.73
C PRO A 196 -7.49 -8.25 22.07
N ALA A 197 -6.47 -9.07 22.31
CA ALA A 197 -6.44 -10.44 21.81
C ALA A 197 -7.74 -11.14 22.20
N ARG A 198 -8.52 -11.57 21.20
CA ARG A 198 -9.77 -12.32 21.46
C ARG A 198 -9.42 -13.56 22.26
N THR A 199 -10.04 -13.71 23.42
CA THR A 199 -9.88 -14.90 24.25
C THR A 199 -10.64 -16.03 23.58
N ALA A 200 -9.95 -17.08 23.15
CA ALA A 200 -10.59 -18.28 22.63
C ALA A 200 -11.53 -18.86 23.69
N THR A 201 -12.77 -19.13 23.31
CA THR A 201 -13.75 -19.80 24.16
C THR A 201 -13.46 -21.29 24.31
N GLY A 202 -12.67 -21.86 23.39
CA GLY A 202 -12.28 -23.26 23.38
C GLY A 202 -13.34 -24.18 22.79
N ALA A 203 -14.33 -23.63 22.07
CA ALA A 203 -15.37 -24.40 21.40
C ALA A 203 -14.79 -25.26 20.26
N GLY A 204 -13.66 -24.83 19.68
CA GLY A 204 -13.04 -25.49 18.52
C GLY A 204 -13.96 -25.42 17.30
N GLY A 205 -13.65 -26.15 16.23
CA GLY A 205 -14.49 -26.20 15.04
C GLY A 205 -13.71 -26.58 13.79
N SER A 206 -14.44 -26.89 12.71
CA SER A 206 -13.85 -27.11 11.40
C SER A 206 -13.66 -25.76 10.67
N PRO A 207 -12.49 -25.51 10.05
CA PRO A 207 -12.31 -24.43 9.08
C PRO A 207 -13.24 -24.54 7.88
N ASP A 208 -13.75 -25.73 7.56
CA ASP A 208 -14.66 -25.94 6.43
C ASP A 208 -15.89 -25.03 6.50
N GLY A 209 -16.20 -24.37 5.39
CA GLY A 209 -17.34 -23.48 5.20
C GLY A 209 -16.99 -22.12 4.63
N THR A 210 -17.99 -21.25 4.60
CA THR A 210 -17.88 -19.86 4.15
C THR A 210 -17.82 -18.92 5.36
N TRP A 211 -16.90 -17.97 5.30
CA TRP A 211 -16.62 -17.03 6.37
C TRP A 211 -16.69 -15.59 5.88
N ASP A 212 -17.40 -14.77 6.65
CA ASP A 212 -17.48 -13.34 6.49
C ASP A 212 -16.40 -12.74 7.40
N ILE A 213 -15.26 -12.36 6.83
CA ILE A 213 -14.14 -11.81 7.57
C ILE A 213 -13.97 -10.33 7.27
N VAL A 214 -13.58 -9.59 8.30
CA VAL A 214 -13.10 -8.22 8.20
C VAL A 214 -11.58 -8.27 8.25
N PHE A 215 -10.95 -7.91 7.15
CA PHE A 215 -9.52 -7.70 7.07
C PHE A 215 -9.18 -6.31 7.59
N HIS A 216 -8.43 -6.24 8.70
CA HIS A 216 -8.01 -4.98 9.29
C HIS A 216 -6.69 -4.53 8.67
N HIS A 217 -6.81 -3.76 7.60
CA HIS A 217 -5.68 -3.08 7.00
C HIS A 217 -5.59 -1.65 7.56
N PRO A 218 -4.40 -1.07 7.74
CA PRO A 218 -4.26 0.33 8.14
C PRO A 218 -4.94 1.32 7.17
N ALA A 219 -5.27 0.87 5.95
CA ALA A 219 -5.98 1.65 4.92
C ALA A 219 -7.49 1.72 5.15
N GLY A 220 -7.99 0.99 6.14
CA GLY A 220 -9.41 0.73 6.33
C GLY A 220 -9.71 -0.75 6.35
N ASP A 221 -10.78 -1.09 7.06
CA ASP A 221 -11.32 -2.44 7.13
C ASP A 221 -11.89 -2.85 5.76
N GLN A 222 -11.63 -4.09 5.36
CA GLN A 222 -12.13 -4.66 4.12
C GLN A 222 -12.98 -5.91 4.40
N ASP A 223 -14.20 -5.91 3.89
CA ASP A 223 -15.07 -7.08 3.97
C ASP A 223 -14.67 -8.12 2.92
N VAL A 224 -14.32 -9.31 3.41
CA VAL A 224 -13.79 -10.41 2.61
C VAL A 224 -14.61 -11.66 2.89
N THR A 225 -14.95 -12.40 1.83
CA THR A 225 -15.51 -13.74 1.92
C THR A 225 -14.37 -14.75 1.76
N LEU A 226 -14.13 -15.57 2.78
CA LEU A 226 -13.21 -16.69 2.74
C LEU A 226 -14.01 -18.00 2.64
N VAL A 227 -13.88 -18.69 1.52
CA VAL A 227 -14.49 -20.01 1.28
C VAL A 227 -13.42 -21.07 1.43
N MET A 228 -13.62 -22.00 2.36
CA MET A 228 -12.71 -23.11 2.62
C MET A 228 -13.45 -24.44 2.51
N ALA A 229 -12.95 -25.34 1.67
CA ALA A 229 -13.33 -26.75 1.65
C ALA A 229 -12.14 -27.57 2.15
N VAL A 230 -12.36 -28.33 3.22
CA VAL A 230 -11.31 -29.11 3.90
C VAL A 230 -11.47 -30.59 3.57
N HIS A 231 -10.47 -31.16 2.91
CA HIS A 231 -10.40 -32.58 2.60
C HIS A 231 -9.03 -33.13 2.99
N ASP A 232 -9.01 -34.11 3.89
CA ASP A 232 -7.79 -34.75 4.40
C ASP A 232 -6.70 -33.77 4.88
N GLY A 233 -7.14 -32.71 5.59
CA GLY A 233 -6.25 -31.67 6.12
C GLY A 233 -5.72 -30.69 5.07
N ARG A 234 -6.13 -30.80 3.80
CA ARG A 234 -5.85 -29.79 2.76
C ARG A 234 -7.05 -28.87 2.57
N ILE A 235 -6.76 -27.60 2.33
CA ILE A 235 -7.76 -26.57 2.06
C ILE A 235 -7.74 -26.22 0.58
N THR A 236 -8.93 -26.19 -0.01
CA THR A 236 -9.19 -25.57 -1.32
C THR A 236 -10.29 -24.52 -1.16
N GLY A 237 -10.45 -23.64 -2.15
CA GLY A 237 -11.51 -22.65 -2.14
C GLY A 237 -11.04 -21.31 -2.69
N SER A 238 -11.61 -20.22 -2.17
CA SER A 238 -11.38 -18.89 -2.72
C SER A 238 -11.53 -17.80 -1.68
N VAL A 239 -10.86 -16.68 -1.93
CA VAL A 239 -11.02 -15.44 -1.18
C VAL A 239 -11.57 -14.38 -2.11
N ALA A 240 -12.67 -13.75 -1.73
CA ALA A 240 -13.31 -12.70 -2.52
C ALA A 240 -13.51 -11.42 -1.69
N ASN A 241 -13.05 -10.28 -2.20
CA ASN A 241 -13.34 -8.99 -1.60
C ASN A 241 -14.76 -8.55 -2.01
N ARG A 242 -15.62 -8.31 -1.02
CA ARG A 242 -17.04 -8.00 -1.25
C ARG A 242 -17.26 -6.63 -1.87
N ALA A 243 -16.37 -5.69 -1.61
CA ALA A 243 -16.51 -4.32 -2.09
C ALA A 243 -16.32 -4.23 -3.61
N ASN A 244 -15.42 -5.03 -4.20
CA ASN A 244 -15.07 -4.95 -5.62
C ASN A 244 -15.28 -6.24 -6.42
N GLY A 245 -15.75 -7.32 -5.78
CA GLY A 245 -16.06 -8.59 -6.45
C GLY A 245 -14.84 -9.37 -6.94
N ILE A 246 -13.62 -8.94 -6.59
CA ILE A 246 -12.39 -9.61 -7.00
C ILE A 246 -12.21 -10.87 -6.18
N SER A 247 -12.02 -11.99 -6.86
CA SER A 247 -11.88 -13.31 -6.27
C SER A 247 -10.57 -13.96 -6.68
N THR A 248 -9.92 -14.62 -5.73
CA THR A 248 -8.68 -15.38 -5.92
C THR A 248 -8.85 -16.79 -5.40
N THR A 249 -8.20 -17.76 -6.03
CA THR A 249 -8.22 -19.16 -5.60
C THR A 249 -7.13 -19.41 -4.58
N ILE A 250 -7.42 -20.25 -3.59
CA ILE A 250 -6.43 -20.78 -2.65
C ILE A 250 -5.47 -21.69 -3.42
N THR A 251 -4.19 -21.34 -3.46
CA THR A 251 -3.14 -22.07 -4.18
C THR A 251 -2.43 -23.09 -3.30
N ASP A 252 -2.33 -22.82 -2.00
CA ASP A 252 -1.87 -23.78 -1.00
C ASP A 252 -2.66 -23.59 0.29
N GLY A 253 -2.90 -24.67 1.02
CA GLY A 253 -3.82 -24.63 2.15
C GLY A 253 -3.78 -25.89 2.99
N THR A 254 -3.67 -25.72 4.30
CA THR A 254 -3.64 -26.81 5.28
C THR A 254 -4.50 -26.48 6.50
N ALA A 255 -5.12 -27.51 7.07
CA ALA A 255 -5.90 -27.44 8.30
C ALA A 255 -5.39 -28.49 9.29
N ASP A 256 -5.20 -28.08 10.54
CA ASP A 256 -4.94 -28.96 11.68
C ASP A 256 -5.92 -28.63 12.80
N GLY A 257 -7.00 -29.42 12.86
CA GLY A 257 -8.14 -29.15 13.73
C GLY A 257 -8.74 -27.76 13.44
N PRO A 258 -8.84 -26.86 14.44
CA PRO A 258 -9.38 -25.52 14.26
C PRO A 258 -8.40 -24.53 13.62
N ARG A 259 -7.12 -24.88 13.48
CA ARG A 259 -6.11 -24.00 12.89
C ARG A 259 -6.04 -24.22 11.39
N PHE A 260 -5.83 -23.14 10.65
CA PHE A 260 -5.58 -23.23 9.23
C PHE A 260 -4.48 -22.25 8.79
N SER A 261 -3.83 -22.62 7.70
CA SER A 261 -2.96 -21.73 6.93
C SER A 261 -3.34 -21.87 5.47
N CYS A 262 -3.59 -20.78 4.76
CA CYS A 262 -3.81 -20.81 3.32
C CYS A 262 -3.21 -19.60 2.61
N THR A 263 -2.81 -19.80 1.36
CA THR A 263 -2.21 -18.78 0.51
C THR A 263 -3.09 -18.59 -0.70
N THR A 264 -3.36 -17.35 -1.07
CA THR A 264 -3.87 -16.99 -2.37
C THR A 264 -2.80 -16.25 -3.15
N ALA A 265 -2.75 -16.47 -4.46
CA ALA A 265 -1.94 -15.67 -5.36
C ALA A 265 -2.88 -14.76 -6.16
N LEU A 266 -2.70 -13.45 -6.04
CA LEU A 266 -3.18 -12.53 -7.06
C LEU A 266 -2.28 -12.72 -8.27
N THR A 267 -2.74 -13.29 -9.37
CA THR A 267 -1.85 -13.69 -10.46
C THR A 267 -1.59 -12.58 -11.48
N GLU A 268 -2.41 -11.54 -11.53
CA GLU A 268 -2.27 -10.47 -12.52
C GLU A 268 -2.65 -9.08 -11.96
N PRO A 269 -1.94 -8.01 -12.35
CA PRO A 269 -0.71 -7.97 -13.15
C PRO A 269 0.58 -8.26 -12.34
N VAL A 270 0.47 -8.60 -11.04
CA VAL A 270 1.58 -8.88 -10.13
C VAL A 270 1.23 -10.09 -9.29
N THR A 271 2.16 -11.06 -9.19
CA THR A 271 2.05 -12.15 -8.23
C THR A 271 2.26 -11.62 -6.82
N LEU A 272 1.16 -11.34 -6.13
CA LEU A 272 1.18 -10.98 -4.73
C LEU A 272 0.57 -12.13 -3.92
N ASP A 273 1.41 -12.79 -3.16
CA ASP A 273 0.97 -13.85 -2.25
C ASP A 273 0.39 -13.22 -0.99
N VAL A 274 -0.84 -13.63 -0.67
CA VAL A 274 -1.53 -13.28 0.56
C VAL A 274 -1.71 -14.56 1.37
N ALA A 275 -1.01 -14.64 2.50
CA ALA A 275 -1.10 -15.76 3.42
C ALA A 275 -2.07 -15.43 4.57
N TYR A 276 -2.96 -16.36 4.88
CA TYR A 276 -3.93 -16.30 5.96
C TYR A 276 -3.58 -17.38 6.97
N ASP A 277 -3.25 -16.99 8.20
CA ASP A 277 -3.00 -17.90 9.31
C ASP A 277 -4.06 -17.66 10.38
N GLY A 278 -4.97 -18.61 10.56
CA GLY A 278 -6.18 -18.39 11.35
C GLY A 278 -6.55 -19.54 12.27
N THR A 279 -7.48 -19.23 13.17
CA THR A 279 -8.10 -20.19 14.09
C THR A 279 -9.61 -20.01 14.08
N VAL A 280 -10.33 -21.14 14.03
CA VAL A 280 -11.77 -21.21 14.19
C VAL A 280 -12.13 -21.51 15.64
N ASP A 281 -13.15 -20.82 16.13
CA ASP A 281 -13.75 -21.04 17.45
C ASP A 281 -15.28 -20.93 17.32
N GLY A 282 -15.93 -22.08 17.13
CA GLY A 282 -17.35 -22.17 16.79
C GLY A 282 -17.68 -21.52 15.44
N ASP A 283 -18.53 -20.50 15.48
CA ASP A 283 -18.90 -19.67 14.32
C ASP A 283 -18.06 -18.40 14.20
N SER A 284 -16.94 -18.31 14.94
CA SER A 284 -15.96 -17.23 14.80
C SER A 284 -14.69 -17.71 14.13
N VAL A 285 -14.06 -16.82 13.38
CA VAL A 285 -12.72 -17.01 12.83
C VAL A 285 -11.88 -15.76 13.10
N TYR A 286 -10.59 -15.93 13.38
CA TYR A 286 -9.67 -14.82 13.57
C TYR A 286 -8.23 -15.27 13.33
N GLY A 287 -7.36 -14.32 13.02
CA GLY A 287 -5.96 -14.62 12.75
C GLY A 287 -5.21 -13.46 12.15
N ASP A 288 -4.14 -13.81 11.45
CA ASP A 288 -3.27 -12.88 10.77
C ASP A 288 -3.34 -13.05 9.25
N ILE A 289 -3.22 -11.94 8.54
CA ILE A 289 -3.00 -11.89 7.10
C ILE A 289 -1.61 -11.32 6.86
N THR A 290 -0.77 -12.07 6.16
CA THR A 290 0.54 -11.60 5.70
C THR A 290 0.47 -11.34 4.21
N VAL A 291 0.70 -10.09 3.83
CA VAL A 291 0.75 -9.67 2.44
C VAL A 291 2.21 -9.50 2.07
N ASN A 292 2.73 -10.36 1.18
CA ASN A 292 4.15 -10.37 0.86
C ASN A 292 4.60 -9.00 0.33
N GLY A 293 5.64 -8.41 0.94
CA GLY A 293 6.12 -7.06 0.63
C GLY A 293 5.29 -5.90 1.18
N MET A 294 4.13 -6.14 1.81
CA MET A 294 3.28 -5.10 2.42
C MET A 294 3.11 -5.24 3.93
N GLY A 295 3.46 -6.38 4.53
CA GLY A 295 3.49 -6.55 5.99
C GLY A 295 2.43 -7.52 6.52
N LYS A 296 2.27 -7.53 7.85
CA LYS A 296 1.40 -8.45 8.58
C LYS A 296 0.30 -7.68 9.30
N TYR A 297 -0.92 -8.21 9.23
CA TYR A 297 -2.17 -7.58 9.61
C TYR A 297 -3.08 -8.60 10.29
N THR A 298 -4.20 -8.16 10.85
CA THR A 298 -5.16 -9.06 11.52
C THR A 298 -6.47 -9.16 10.76
N PHE A 299 -7.20 -10.24 10.95
CA PHE A 299 -8.60 -10.36 10.56
C PHE A 299 -9.40 -11.05 11.65
N ASP A 300 -10.70 -10.80 11.66
CA ASP A 300 -11.66 -11.66 12.33
C ASP A 300 -13.01 -11.61 11.62
N GLY A 301 -13.86 -12.56 11.96
CA GLY A 301 -15.11 -12.74 11.24
C GLY A 301 -16.00 -13.77 11.87
N THR A 302 -17.10 -14.02 11.16
CA THR A 302 -18.08 -15.03 11.54
C THR A 302 -18.43 -15.91 10.36
N ARG A 303 -18.92 -17.11 10.66
CA ARG A 303 -19.45 -18.01 9.64
C ARG A 303 -20.60 -17.32 8.89
N ALA A 304 -20.60 -17.42 7.57
CA ALA A 304 -21.66 -16.90 6.72
C ALA A 304 -23.00 -17.60 7.06
N ARG A 305 -24.09 -16.84 7.01
CA ARG A 305 -25.46 -17.36 7.21
C ARG A 305 -26.14 -17.74 5.91
#